data_AF-A0A396YSI4-F1
#
_entry.id   AF-A0A396YSI4-F1
#
_cell.length_a   1.000
_cell.length_b   1.000
_cell.length_c   1.000
_cell.angle_alpha   90.00
_cell.angle_beta   90.00
_cell.angle_gamma   90.00
#
_symmetry.space_group_name_H-M   'P 1'
#
loop_
_entity.id
_entity.type
_entity.pdbx_description
1 polymer ?
#
loop_
_entity_poly.entity_id
_entity_poly.type
_entity_poly.pdbx_seq_one_letter_code
_entity_poly.pdbx_strand_id
1 'polypeptide(L)'
;MSNNLIEQIESAFQQTLHPGDENLVAHPSDPESQLVAQHFAGKRDWRSLTSVFLNEPRGTLSFFSDMAFRFYLPAFMIADVQGTLEWDDPSVRLCWFHTGSSGEQRIAKVWGGGTIKQRAEDCHRHFDSRQVSAIVAYLWWKLATSKDEDLCVTEALENYWLKREEE
;
A
#
# COMPACT_ATOMS: atom_id res chain seq x y z
N MET A 1 10.78 3.80 19.74
CA MET A 1 10.39 2.57 19.02
C MET A 1 10.09 2.87 17.55
N SER A 2 9.41 3.97 17.21
CA SER A 2 9.10 4.35 15.81
C SER A 2 10.31 4.52 14.89
N ASN A 3 11.46 5.03 15.37
CA ASN A 3 12.67 5.16 14.54
C ASN A 3 13.16 3.82 13.98
N ASN A 4 13.07 2.73 14.76
CA ASN A 4 13.52 1.42 14.31
C ASN A 4 12.60 0.86 13.20
N LEU A 5 11.30 1.15 13.26
CA LEU A 5 10.34 0.78 12.22
C LEU A 5 10.58 1.57 10.92
N ILE A 6 10.80 2.89 11.02
CA ILE A 6 11.10 3.73 9.84
C ILE A 6 12.36 3.21 9.13
N GLU A 7 13.45 2.97 9.86
CA GLU A 7 14.69 2.41 9.31
C GLU A 7 14.47 1.04 8.64
N GLN A 8 13.63 0.19 9.23
CA GLN A 8 13.25 -1.10 8.66
C GLN A 8 12.50 -0.95 7.34
N ILE A 9 11.51 -0.05 7.29
CA ILE A 9 10.76 0.28 6.06
C ILE A 9 11.72 0.80 4.99
N GLU A 10 12.56 1.78 5.32
CA GLU A 10 13.49 2.36 4.35
C GLU A 10 14.43 1.30 3.77
N SER A 11 15.04 0.48 4.63
CA SER A 11 15.98 -0.56 4.23
C SER A 11 15.35 -1.66 3.37
N ALA A 12 14.09 -2.02 3.66
CA ALA A 12 13.33 -3.03 2.92
C ALA A 12 12.96 -2.56 1.51
N PHE A 13 12.56 -1.29 1.37
CA PHE A 13 12.11 -0.75 0.09
C PHE A 13 13.22 -0.05 -0.71
N GLN A 14 14.45 -0.03 -0.22
CA GLN A 14 15.47 0.86 -0.78
C GLN A 14 15.83 0.61 -2.25
N GLN A 15 15.73 -0.65 -2.68
CA GLN A 15 16.07 -1.12 -4.02
C GLN A 15 14.84 -1.25 -4.94
N THR A 16 13.68 -0.78 -4.49
CA THR A 16 12.44 -0.85 -5.29
C THR A 16 12.59 0.04 -6.52
N LEU A 17 12.41 -0.54 -7.70
CA LEU A 17 12.50 0.17 -8.96
C LEU A 17 11.25 1.01 -9.20
N HIS A 18 11.44 2.25 -9.65
CA HIS A 18 10.34 3.09 -10.12
C HIS A 18 9.68 2.45 -11.35
N PRO A 19 8.34 2.40 -11.44
CA PRO A 19 7.62 1.68 -12.50
C PRO A 19 7.71 2.33 -13.89
N GLY A 20 8.16 3.57 -13.98
CA GLY A 20 8.04 4.42 -15.17
C GLY A 20 6.82 5.33 -15.07
N ASP A 21 6.90 6.53 -15.65
CA ASP A 21 5.82 7.53 -15.53
C ASP A 21 4.55 7.07 -16.28
N GLU A 22 4.72 6.24 -17.29
CA GLU A 22 3.65 5.61 -18.07
C GLU A 22 2.90 4.50 -17.30
N ASN A 23 3.46 4.00 -16.20
CA ASN A 23 2.92 2.88 -15.43
C ASN A 23 2.52 3.30 -14.00
N LEU A 24 2.24 4.58 -13.76
CA LEU A 24 1.92 5.09 -12.41
C LEU A 24 0.53 4.67 -11.92
N VAL A 25 -0.45 4.52 -12.83
CA VAL A 25 -1.85 4.28 -12.46
C VAL A 25 -2.45 3.07 -13.14
N ALA A 26 -3.42 2.43 -12.50
CA ALA A 26 -4.08 1.23 -13.02
C ALA A 26 -5.01 1.53 -14.23
N HIS A 27 -5.60 2.73 -14.27
CA HIS A 27 -6.60 3.12 -15.26
C HIS A 27 -6.26 4.48 -15.91
N PRO A 28 -5.28 4.56 -16.82
CA PRO A 28 -4.79 5.85 -17.35
C PRO A 28 -5.82 6.64 -18.18
N SER A 29 -6.93 6.03 -18.61
CA SER A 29 -8.03 6.71 -19.30
C SER A 29 -8.99 7.44 -18.35
N ASP A 30 -8.95 7.13 -17.06
CA ASP A 30 -9.80 7.75 -16.05
C ASP A 30 -9.26 9.13 -15.63
N PRO A 31 -10.11 10.19 -15.58
CA PRO A 31 -9.65 11.55 -15.25
C PRO A 31 -8.98 11.67 -13.88
N GLU A 32 -9.48 10.97 -12.85
CA GLU A 32 -8.89 11.03 -11.50
C GLU A 32 -7.51 10.35 -11.47
N SER A 33 -7.40 9.21 -12.15
CA SER A 33 -6.12 8.52 -12.38
C SER A 33 -5.12 9.40 -13.14
N GLN A 34 -5.57 10.21 -14.10
CA GLN A 34 -4.68 11.15 -14.81
C GLN A 34 -4.13 12.24 -13.91
N LEU A 35 -4.93 12.75 -12.95
CA LEU A 35 -4.46 13.73 -11.96
C LEU A 35 -3.36 13.13 -11.08
N VAL A 36 -3.56 11.89 -10.61
CA VAL A 36 -2.53 11.16 -9.83
C VAL A 36 -1.26 10.96 -10.66
N ALA A 37 -1.39 10.50 -11.91
CA ALA A 37 -0.25 10.28 -12.79
C ALA A 37 0.54 11.58 -13.04
N GLN A 38 -0.15 12.70 -13.27
CA GLN A 38 0.49 14.01 -13.45
C GLN A 38 1.20 14.50 -12.19
N HIS A 39 0.58 14.32 -11.01
CA HIS A 39 1.16 14.74 -9.74
C HIS A 39 2.44 13.98 -9.38
N PHE A 40 2.46 12.67 -9.66
CA PHE A 40 3.61 11.79 -9.39
C PHE A 40 4.63 11.69 -10.53
N ALA A 41 4.38 12.33 -11.67
CA ALA A 41 5.30 12.30 -12.81
C ALA A 41 6.70 12.82 -12.44
N GLY A 42 7.73 12.05 -12.80
CA GLY A 42 9.12 12.38 -12.55
C GLY A 42 9.58 12.21 -11.09
N LYS A 43 8.71 11.74 -10.18
CA LYS A 43 9.05 11.51 -8.76
C LYS A 43 9.77 10.17 -8.55
N ARG A 44 11.00 10.10 -9.04
CA ARG A 44 11.79 8.86 -9.08
C ARG A 44 12.45 8.45 -7.76
N ASP A 45 12.30 9.24 -6.70
CA ASP A 45 12.79 8.91 -5.37
C ASP A 45 11.68 9.14 -4.33
N TRP A 46 11.07 8.05 -3.88
CA TRP A 46 9.98 8.11 -2.91
C TRP A 46 10.41 8.72 -1.57
N ARG A 47 11.71 8.70 -1.21
CA ARG A 47 12.24 9.29 0.03
C ARG A 47 12.18 10.81 0.05
N SER A 48 12.16 11.43 -1.13
CA SER A 48 12.10 12.88 -1.27
C SER A 48 10.68 13.44 -1.13
N LEU A 49 9.67 12.56 -1.02
CA LEU A 49 8.27 12.97 -0.95
C LEU A 49 7.90 13.45 0.44
N THR A 50 7.46 14.70 0.52
CA THR A 50 6.97 15.31 1.76
C THR A 50 5.54 14.88 2.07
N SER A 51 5.13 14.90 3.33
CA SER A 51 3.74 14.65 3.74
C SER A 51 2.72 15.55 3.03
N VAL A 52 3.05 16.84 2.83
CA VAL A 52 2.22 17.79 2.05
C VAL A 52 1.96 17.28 0.63
N PHE A 53 3.00 16.71 -0.01
CA PHE A 53 2.86 16.13 -1.33
C PHE A 53 2.05 14.82 -1.32
N LEU A 54 2.15 14.00 -0.28
CA LEU A 54 1.44 12.72 -0.16
C LEU A 54 -0.05 12.89 0.18
N ASN A 55 -0.41 13.98 0.86
CA ASN A 55 -1.80 14.29 1.23
C ASN A 55 -2.64 14.85 0.08
N GLU A 56 -2.04 15.05 -1.11
CA GLU A 56 -2.72 15.50 -2.32
C GLU A 56 -2.25 14.69 -3.54
N PRO A 57 -3.14 14.36 -4.50
CA PRO A 57 -4.59 14.33 -4.34
C PRO A 57 -5.01 13.24 -3.33
N ARG A 58 -6.20 13.38 -2.74
CA ARG A 58 -6.73 12.39 -1.80
C ARG A 58 -7.10 11.08 -2.50
N GLY A 59 -6.96 9.97 -1.81
CA GLY A 59 -7.31 8.65 -2.33
C GLY A 59 -6.27 8.10 -3.31
N THR A 60 -5.08 8.72 -3.38
CA THR A 60 -4.00 8.39 -4.31
C THR A 60 -3.68 6.89 -4.31
N LEU A 61 -3.64 6.23 -3.14
CA LEU A 61 -3.24 4.82 -3.04
C LEU A 61 -4.16 3.87 -3.82
N SER A 62 -5.41 4.25 -4.05
CA SER A 62 -6.39 3.43 -4.78
C SER A 62 -6.20 3.47 -6.30
N PHE A 63 -5.56 4.52 -6.82
CA PHE A 63 -5.36 4.72 -8.25
C PHE A 63 -4.05 4.15 -8.78
N PHE A 64 -3.08 3.92 -7.90
CA PHE A 64 -1.79 3.38 -8.30
C PHE A 64 -1.91 2.03 -8.99
N SER A 65 -1.06 1.84 -10.01
CA SER A 65 -0.76 0.50 -10.50
C SER A 65 -0.07 -0.32 -9.38
N ASP A 66 -0.04 -1.65 -9.52
CA ASP A 66 0.58 -2.51 -8.49
C ASP A 66 2.06 -2.16 -8.26
N MET A 67 2.79 -1.82 -9.33
CA MET A 67 4.20 -1.46 -9.25
C MET A 67 4.41 -0.06 -8.69
N ALA A 68 3.53 0.90 -8.99
CA ALA A 68 3.56 2.23 -8.39
C ALA A 68 3.21 2.17 -6.90
N PHE A 69 2.19 1.39 -6.54
CA PHE A 69 1.83 1.13 -5.16
C PHE A 69 3.03 0.57 -4.40
N ARG A 70 3.68 -0.49 -4.91
CA ARG A 70 4.90 -1.04 -4.30
C ARG A 70 6.01 0.00 -4.13
N PHE A 71 6.22 0.87 -5.12
CA PHE A 71 7.29 1.87 -5.09
C PHE A 71 7.02 3.01 -4.10
N TYR A 72 5.79 3.54 -4.04
CA TYR A 72 5.45 4.71 -3.23
C TYR A 72 4.93 4.37 -1.82
N LEU A 73 4.43 3.15 -1.58
CA LEU A 73 3.96 2.68 -0.28
C LEU A 73 4.88 3.04 0.91
N PRO A 74 6.22 2.87 0.87
CA PRO A 74 7.08 3.23 2.00
C PRO A 74 6.97 4.70 2.41
N ALA A 75 6.80 5.63 1.47
CA ALA A 75 6.63 7.04 1.79
C ALA A 75 5.35 7.30 2.60
N PHE A 76 4.25 6.65 2.21
CA PHE A 76 2.98 6.74 2.94
C PHE A 76 3.06 6.08 4.32
N MET A 77 3.65 4.87 4.43
CA MET A 77 3.83 4.20 5.73
C MET A 77 4.69 5.05 6.69
N ILE A 78 5.76 5.67 6.20
CA ILE A 78 6.62 6.53 7.02
C ILE A 78 5.87 7.80 7.44
N ALA A 79 5.13 8.45 6.53
CA ALA A 79 4.34 9.63 6.85
C ALA A 79 3.26 9.33 7.90
N ASP A 80 2.63 8.15 7.84
CA ASP A 80 1.67 7.67 8.82
C ASP A 80 2.32 7.38 10.18
N VAL A 81 3.48 6.70 10.21
CA VAL A 81 4.26 6.48 11.44
C VAL A 81 4.67 7.80 12.11
N GLN A 82 4.92 8.83 11.32
CA GLN A 82 5.23 10.18 11.78
C GLN A 82 4.00 10.99 12.21
N GLY A 83 2.77 10.49 11.98
CA GLY A 83 1.53 11.20 12.27
C GLY A 83 1.29 12.42 11.39
N THR A 84 1.84 12.40 10.16
CA THR A 84 1.76 13.53 9.20
C THR A 84 0.87 13.25 7.99
N LEU A 85 0.33 12.02 7.91
CA LEU A 85 -0.60 11.61 6.88
C LEU A 85 -2.04 11.89 7.31
N GLU A 86 -2.84 12.48 6.42
CA GLU A 86 -4.20 12.95 6.73
C GLU A 86 -5.28 12.09 6.09
N TRP A 87 -5.06 11.57 4.87
CA TRP A 87 -6.15 11.02 4.05
C TRP A 87 -5.93 9.55 3.65
N ASP A 88 -4.76 9.22 3.12
CA ASP A 88 -4.50 7.95 2.45
C ASP A 88 -3.91 6.88 3.39
N ASP A 89 -4.69 6.36 4.34
CA ASP A 89 -4.20 5.33 5.27
C ASP A 89 -3.73 4.05 4.53
N PRO A 90 -2.42 3.71 4.58
CA PRO A 90 -1.89 2.52 3.93
C PRO A 90 -2.52 1.22 4.40
N SER A 91 -2.98 1.16 5.66
CA SER A 91 -3.58 -0.04 6.24
C SER A 91 -4.82 -0.47 5.46
N VAL A 92 -5.62 0.49 4.98
CA VAL A 92 -6.84 0.20 4.20
C VAL A 92 -6.50 -0.59 2.95
N ARG A 93 -5.51 -0.14 2.16
CA ARG A 93 -5.12 -0.81 0.92
C ARG A 93 -4.45 -2.15 1.19
N LEU A 94 -3.69 -2.26 2.28
CA LEU A 94 -2.99 -3.48 2.67
C LEU A 94 -3.93 -4.55 3.26
N CYS A 95 -5.04 -4.17 3.89
CA CYS A 95 -5.83 -5.08 4.72
C CYS A 95 -7.25 -5.32 4.20
N TRP A 96 -7.92 -4.31 3.65
CA TRP A 96 -9.38 -4.34 3.44
C TRP A 96 -9.87 -5.56 2.66
N PHE A 97 -9.11 -6.03 1.67
CA PHE A 97 -9.50 -7.16 0.81
C PHE A 97 -9.09 -8.55 1.33
N HIS A 98 -8.44 -8.62 2.49
CA HIS A 98 -8.05 -9.87 3.16
C HIS A 98 -8.98 -10.22 4.34
N THR A 99 -10.03 -9.43 4.56
CA THR A 99 -11.06 -9.69 5.56
C THR A 99 -12.12 -10.66 5.03
N GLY A 100 -12.80 -11.37 5.93
CA GLY A 100 -13.76 -12.42 5.56
C GLY A 100 -15.00 -11.90 4.79
N SER A 101 -15.36 -10.64 4.97
CA SER A 101 -16.60 -10.04 4.43
C SER A 101 -16.45 -9.39 3.05
N SER A 102 -15.25 -8.95 2.68
CA SER A 102 -15.00 -8.20 1.43
C SER A 102 -14.38 -9.05 0.31
N GLY A 103 -13.61 -10.08 0.68
CA GLY A 103 -12.75 -10.81 -0.26
C GLY A 103 -13.49 -11.72 -1.25
N GLU A 104 -14.71 -12.16 -0.92
CA GLU A 104 -15.49 -13.10 -1.74
C GLU A 104 -16.24 -12.44 -2.90
N GLN A 105 -16.30 -11.11 -2.94
CA GLN A 105 -16.96 -10.39 -4.01
C GLN A 105 -16.29 -10.68 -5.36
N ARG A 106 -17.10 -11.02 -6.36
CA ARG A 106 -16.62 -11.37 -7.70
C ARG A 106 -16.42 -10.13 -8.56
N ILE A 107 -15.32 -10.12 -9.30
CA ILE A 107 -15.04 -9.12 -10.33
C ILE A 107 -15.70 -9.60 -11.63
N ALA A 108 -16.37 -8.69 -12.34
CA ALA A 108 -16.98 -9.03 -13.63
C ALA A 108 -15.89 -9.45 -14.64
N LYS A 109 -16.19 -10.43 -15.50
CA LYS A 109 -15.22 -10.95 -16.49
C LYS A 109 -14.63 -9.87 -17.40
N VAL A 110 -15.40 -8.83 -17.70
CA VAL A 110 -14.95 -7.69 -18.53
C VAL A 110 -13.80 -6.89 -17.87
N TRP A 111 -13.62 -7.05 -16.56
CA TRP A 111 -12.58 -6.42 -15.74
C TRP A 111 -11.53 -7.42 -15.24
N GLY A 112 -11.41 -8.59 -15.89
CA GLY A 112 -10.40 -9.62 -15.56
C GLY A 112 -10.93 -10.85 -14.83
N GLY A 113 -12.15 -10.80 -14.29
CA GLY A 113 -12.73 -11.94 -13.54
C GLY A 113 -12.02 -12.20 -12.20
N GLY A 114 -12.34 -13.34 -11.57
CA GLY A 114 -11.81 -13.69 -10.24
C GLY A 114 -12.56 -13.01 -9.09
N THR A 115 -11.95 -13.01 -7.91
CA THR A 115 -12.45 -12.30 -6.72
C THR A 115 -11.60 -11.07 -6.41
N ILE A 116 -12.17 -10.14 -5.64
CA ILE A 116 -11.44 -8.98 -5.14
C ILE A 116 -10.22 -9.41 -4.30
N LYS A 117 -10.36 -10.47 -3.49
CA LYS A 117 -9.23 -11.07 -2.76
C LYS A 117 -8.10 -11.50 -3.70
N GLN A 118 -8.41 -12.25 -4.76
CA GLN A 118 -7.39 -12.70 -5.72
C GLN A 118 -6.65 -11.52 -6.36
N ARG A 119 -7.37 -10.45 -6.73
CA ARG A 119 -6.75 -9.23 -7.28
C ARG A 119 -5.80 -8.57 -6.29
N ALA A 120 -6.18 -8.50 -5.01
CA ALA A 120 -5.34 -7.96 -3.93
C ALA A 120 -4.10 -8.85 -3.69
N GLU A 121 -4.28 -10.16 -3.66
CA GLU A 121 -3.17 -11.12 -3.54
C GLU A 121 -2.18 -10.99 -4.70
N ASP A 122 -2.65 -10.83 -5.94
CA ASP A 122 -1.79 -10.64 -7.10
C ASP A 122 -1.01 -9.33 -7.04
N CYS A 123 -1.63 -8.24 -6.58
CA CYS A 123 -0.93 -6.98 -6.32
C CYS A 123 0.15 -7.18 -5.24
N HIS A 124 -0.20 -7.78 -4.10
CA HIS A 124 0.69 -7.93 -2.96
C HIS A 124 1.76 -9.02 -3.17
N ARG A 125 1.62 -9.89 -4.18
CA ARG A 125 2.64 -10.87 -4.57
C ARG A 125 3.93 -10.20 -5.03
N HIS A 126 3.86 -8.94 -5.48
CA HIS A 126 5.05 -8.21 -5.90
C HIS A 126 6.00 -7.85 -4.75
N PHE A 127 5.55 -7.88 -3.49
CA PHE A 127 6.43 -7.66 -2.34
C PHE A 127 7.37 -8.85 -2.10
N ASP A 128 8.67 -8.57 -1.97
CA ASP A 128 9.65 -9.58 -1.54
C ASP A 128 9.61 -9.79 -0.01
N SER A 129 10.35 -10.78 0.49
CA SER A 129 10.33 -11.14 1.92
C SER A 129 10.75 -9.99 2.85
N ARG A 130 11.68 -9.12 2.43
CA ARG A 130 12.10 -7.96 3.23
C ARG A 130 10.97 -6.94 3.32
N GLN A 131 10.31 -6.69 2.19
CA GLN A 131 9.17 -5.79 2.11
C GLN A 131 7.97 -6.33 2.89
N VAL A 132 7.68 -7.62 2.81
CA VAL A 132 6.62 -8.27 3.60
C VAL A 132 6.88 -8.11 5.09
N SER A 133 8.10 -8.40 5.57
CA SER A 133 8.41 -8.25 7.00
C SER A 133 8.28 -6.80 7.49
N ALA A 134 8.66 -5.81 6.67
CA ALA A 134 8.45 -4.41 6.99
C ALA A 134 6.95 -4.03 7.03
N ILE A 135 6.13 -4.58 6.12
CA ILE A 135 4.68 -4.39 6.12
C ILE A 135 4.07 -5.00 7.38
N VAL A 136 4.44 -6.23 7.76
CA VAL A 136 3.95 -6.88 8.98
C VAL A 136 4.31 -6.06 10.22
N ALA A 137 5.56 -5.60 10.34
CA ALA A 137 5.99 -4.74 11.43
C ALA A 137 5.19 -3.43 11.50
N TYR A 138 4.88 -2.82 10.35
CA TYR A 138 4.02 -1.64 10.26
C TYR A 138 2.59 -1.92 10.72
N LEU A 139 1.99 -3.04 10.30
CA LEU A 139 0.63 -3.41 10.71
C LEU A 139 0.53 -3.72 12.20
N TRP A 140 1.54 -4.37 12.78
CA TRP A 140 1.61 -4.55 14.24
C TRP A 140 1.73 -3.22 14.98
N TRP A 141 2.52 -2.28 14.44
CA TRP A 141 2.62 -0.93 15.00
C TRP A 141 1.28 -0.18 14.91
N LYS A 142 0.53 -0.31 13.81
CA LYS A 142 -0.84 0.24 13.67
C LYS A 142 -1.77 -0.29 14.76
N LEU A 143 -1.77 -1.61 15.00
CA LEU A 143 -2.55 -2.22 16.08
C LEU A 143 -2.13 -1.71 17.46
N ALA A 144 -0.83 -1.58 17.72
CA ALA A 144 -0.31 -1.13 19.01
C ALA A 144 -0.58 0.36 19.29
N THR A 145 -0.82 1.17 18.26
CA THR A 145 -1.07 2.61 18.38
C THR A 145 -2.54 3.00 18.24
N SER A 146 -3.37 2.13 17.69
CA SER A 146 -4.82 2.30 17.67
C SER A 146 -5.39 2.28 19.09
N LYS A 147 -6.35 3.17 19.34
CA LYS A 147 -7.11 3.19 20.62
C LYS A 147 -8.19 2.11 20.67
N ASP A 148 -8.67 1.72 19.49
CA ASP A 148 -9.74 0.75 19.29
C ASP A 148 -9.19 -0.49 18.61
N GLU A 149 -9.87 -1.62 18.80
CA GLU A 149 -9.55 -2.86 18.10
C GLU A 149 -9.78 -2.68 16.60
N ASP A 150 -8.72 -2.79 15.80
CA ASP A 150 -8.80 -2.77 14.34
C ASP A 150 -8.88 -4.22 13.80
N LEU A 151 -10.11 -4.73 13.75
CA LEU A 151 -10.39 -6.07 13.24
C LEU A 151 -9.95 -6.25 11.79
N CYS A 152 -9.92 -5.19 10.98
CA CYS A 152 -9.49 -5.26 9.59
C CYS A 152 -8.00 -5.61 9.50
N VAL A 153 -7.17 -4.93 10.30
CA VAL A 153 -5.73 -5.21 10.35
C VAL A 153 -5.45 -6.58 10.95
N THR A 154 -6.12 -6.94 12.05
CA THR A 154 -5.97 -8.25 12.69
C THR A 154 -6.31 -9.40 11.74
N GLU A 155 -7.48 -9.36 11.09
CA GLU A 155 -7.87 -10.40 10.12
C GLU A 155 -6.91 -10.47 8.94
N ALA A 156 -6.47 -9.34 8.40
CA ALA A 156 -5.54 -9.32 7.27
C ALA A 156 -4.16 -9.91 7.63
N LEU A 157 -3.68 -9.65 8.85
CA LEU A 157 -2.44 -10.25 9.38
C LEU A 157 -2.55 -11.77 9.39
N GLU A 158 -3.61 -12.32 9.99
CA GLU A 158 -3.81 -13.77 10.11
C GLU A 158 -4.11 -14.44 8.76
N ASN A 159 -4.92 -13.79 7.92
CA ASN A 159 -5.39 -14.39 6.69
C ASN A 159 -4.32 -14.41 5.60
N TYR A 160 -3.43 -13.41 5.56
CA TYR A 160 -2.51 -13.19 4.46
C TYR A 160 -1.08 -12.87 4.91
N TRP A 161 -0.87 -11.80 5.68
CA TRP A 161 0.48 -11.24 5.84
C TRP A 161 1.43 -12.09 6.67
N LEU A 162 0.96 -12.70 7.77
CA LEU A 162 1.81 -13.58 8.60
C LEU A 162 2.23 -14.84 7.84
N LYS A 163 1.32 -15.40 7.03
CA LYS A 163 1.64 -16.55 6.17
C LYS A 163 2.71 -16.19 5.14
N ARG A 164 2.61 -15.00 4.54
CA ARG A 164 3.62 -14.47 3.59
C ARG A 164 4.97 -14.18 4.24
N GLU A 165 5.02 -13.87 5.54
CA GLU A 165 6.28 -13.61 6.26
C GLU A 165 7.03 -14.90 6.60
N GLU A 166 6.32 -16.02 6.74
CA GLU A 166 6.90 -17.35 7.01
C GLU A 166 7.45 -18.05 5.74
N GLU A 167 7.10 -17.56 4.55
CA GLU A 167 7.53 -18.08 3.22
C GLU A 167 8.95 -17.62 2.81
#